data_AF-A0A1M4EE45-F1
#
_entry.id   AF-A0A1M4EE45-F1
#
_cell.length_a   1.000
_cell.length_b   1.000
_cell.length_c   1.000
_cell.angle_alpha   90.00
_cell.angle_beta   90.00
_cell.angle_gamma   90.00
#
_symmetry.space_group_name_H-M   'P 1'
#
loop_
_entity.id
_entity.type
_entity.pdbx_description
1 polymer ?
#
loop_
_entity_poly.entity_id
_entity_poly.type
_entity_poly.pdbx_seq_one_letter_code
_entity_poly.pdbx_strand_id
1 'polypeptide(L)'
;MITRRLGPRGLLAAAVTAVAVISAGTLHLGGAPAWAATAASPESPEESLDPEEGSDPEAATEDCDVPDAETGDSAFAVTAIGPDRVPRSTDPRYAKAAKDDRISIPRLNEADVQQRYLTVEYMLPTGVELTCVRVDLLDTTPQAGRPVLQTVTRAAPTADGGEGVKSVGRDELEIRVTFDEQHPSKVRAEPSEVTRIGYRVSLFGKDRDGAVVATREDSADFFPLWRMPAGFGRYGQRDEKGGDDWCSSFAHGWLSAAANQALLPRINDISGEHARNLGHRTHLTGNDIDAFHPYRFAGVDAGALGSGGQNYNRLVAATKAAMNGDADGLRQVKEWAEVTRARLGRLIDNKNVTRMYYAAGSAVKGDARFTAGWASALLRTGGYEFIDAKKESAELDLGIGAWSRIDNKVITAKDFRTDHNDHLHVALSETRRK
;
A
#
# COMPACT_ATOMS: atom_id res chain seq x y z
N MET A 1 -46.11 -43.73 -24.87
CA MET A 1 -45.47 -43.66 -26.20
C MET A 1 -44.34 -42.64 -26.06
N ILE A 2 -43.04 -42.90 -26.18
CA ILE A 2 -42.24 -43.89 -26.91
C ILE A 2 -41.03 -44.26 -26.03
N THR A 3 -40.72 -45.55 -25.99
CA THR A 3 -39.54 -46.20 -25.39
C THR A 3 -38.36 -46.26 -26.36
N ARG A 4 -37.11 -46.15 -25.88
CA ARG A 4 -35.86 -46.73 -26.47
C ARG A 4 -34.78 -46.76 -25.36
N ARG A 5 -34.47 -47.88 -24.68
CA ARG A 5 -33.57 -49.02 -24.98
C ARG A 5 -32.09 -48.70 -25.30
N LEU A 6 -31.25 -48.95 -24.29
CA LEU A 6 -30.02 -49.79 -24.20
C LEU A 6 -28.98 -49.84 -25.34
N GLY A 7 -27.69 -49.71 -24.96
CA GLY A 7 -26.56 -50.33 -25.68
C GLY A 7 -25.16 -49.82 -25.26
N PRO A 8 -24.19 -50.69 -24.89
CA PRO A 8 -22.95 -50.33 -24.18
C PRO A 8 -21.68 -50.27 -25.06
N ARG A 9 -20.65 -49.56 -24.59
CA ARG A 9 -19.23 -49.66 -25.01
C ARG A 9 -18.41 -49.25 -23.77
N GLY A 10 -17.35 -49.89 -23.32
CA GLY A 10 -16.45 -50.92 -23.83
C GLY A 10 -15.14 -50.68 -23.10
N LEU A 11 -14.71 -51.63 -22.27
CA LEU A 11 -13.41 -51.64 -21.58
C LEU A 11 -12.26 -51.68 -22.60
N LEU A 12 -11.19 -50.94 -22.34
CA LEU A 12 -9.84 -51.31 -22.78
C LEU A 12 -8.82 -50.76 -21.79
N ALA A 13 -8.14 -51.70 -21.15
CA ALA A 13 -6.97 -51.50 -20.32
C ALA A 13 -5.74 -51.20 -21.18
N ALA A 14 -4.82 -50.38 -20.67
CA ALA A 14 -3.44 -50.39 -21.10
C ALA A 14 -2.54 -50.26 -19.86
N ALA A 15 -1.68 -51.24 -19.70
CA ALA A 15 -0.73 -51.39 -18.61
C ALA A 15 0.63 -50.75 -18.96
N VAL A 16 1.23 -50.15 -17.93
CA VAL A 16 2.65 -50.19 -17.54
C VAL A 16 3.74 -50.02 -18.59
N THR A 17 4.56 -48.96 -18.44
CA THR A 17 6.03 -49.10 -18.45
C THR A 17 6.67 -48.11 -17.48
N ALA A 18 7.44 -48.63 -16.53
CA ALA A 18 8.31 -47.89 -15.62
C ALA A 18 9.61 -47.48 -16.32
N VAL A 19 10.14 -46.30 -16.01
CA VAL A 19 11.54 -45.96 -16.24
C VAL A 19 12.11 -45.38 -14.95
N ALA A 20 13.03 -46.13 -14.35
CA ALA A 20 13.91 -45.67 -13.30
C ALA A 20 15.09 -44.91 -13.96
N VAL A 21 15.43 -43.74 -13.43
CA VAL A 21 16.75 -43.15 -13.63
C VAL A 21 17.35 -42.89 -12.25
N ILE A 22 18.37 -43.67 -11.96
CA ILE A 22 19.33 -43.47 -10.87
C ILE A 22 20.38 -42.51 -11.42
N SER A 23 20.68 -41.43 -10.70
CA SER A 23 21.96 -40.72 -10.82
C SER A 23 22.32 -40.12 -9.48
N ALA A 24 23.42 -40.65 -8.93
CA ALA A 24 24.04 -40.24 -7.70
C ALA A 24 24.71 -38.86 -7.86
N GLY A 25 24.69 -38.05 -6.81
CA GLY A 25 25.43 -36.80 -6.71
C GLY A 25 25.68 -36.46 -5.24
N THR A 26 26.91 -36.70 -4.81
CA THR A 26 27.44 -36.55 -3.45
C THR A 26 27.53 -35.09 -3.00
N LEU A 27 27.35 -34.86 -1.69
CA LEU A 27 27.61 -33.62 -0.96
C LEU A 27 28.98 -32.99 -1.25
N HIS A 28 29.06 -31.65 -1.21
CA HIS A 28 30.02 -30.93 -0.37
C HIS A 28 29.57 -29.49 -0.02
N LEU A 29 30.06 -29.06 1.14
CA LEU A 29 29.73 -27.87 1.93
C LEU A 29 30.29 -26.55 1.39
N GLY A 30 29.68 -25.43 1.79
CA GLY A 30 30.42 -24.24 2.20
C GLY A 30 30.01 -22.90 1.58
N GLY A 31 29.85 -21.88 2.43
CA GLY A 31 30.19 -20.50 2.08
C GLY A 31 29.03 -19.52 1.91
N ALA A 32 28.88 -18.62 2.88
CA ALA A 32 28.01 -17.44 2.87
C ALA A 32 28.38 -16.41 1.77
N PRO A 33 27.48 -15.48 1.42
CA PRO A 33 27.70 -14.52 0.34
C PRO A 33 28.49 -13.29 0.82
N ALA A 34 29.54 -12.93 0.08
CA ALA A 34 30.22 -11.65 0.23
C ALA A 34 29.61 -10.63 -0.74
N TRP A 35 29.00 -9.59 -0.17
CA TRP A 35 28.72 -8.34 -0.85
C TRP A 35 30.03 -7.56 -0.97
N ALA A 36 30.37 -7.12 -2.18
CA ALA A 36 31.41 -6.12 -2.38
C ALA A 36 30.92 -5.13 -3.45
N ALA A 37 30.85 -3.88 -3.04
CA ALA A 37 30.60 -2.71 -3.87
C ALA A 37 31.79 -2.44 -4.78
N THR A 38 31.52 -1.94 -5.98
CA THR A 38 32.44 -1.09 -6.72
C THR A 38 31.63 -0.05 -7.50
N ALA A 39 31.82 1.20 -7.11
CA ALA A 39 31.48 2.37 -7.88
C ALA A 39 32.43 2.49 -9.09
N ALA A 40 31.90 2.92 -10.23
CA ALA A 40 32.68 3.56 -11.28
C ALA A 40 31.77 4.54 -12.02
N SER A 41 32.11 5.82 -11.94
CA SER A 41 31.60 6.89 -12.78
C SER A 41 31.85 6.61 -14.26
N PRO A 42 31.07 7.23 -15.15
CA PRO A 42 31.60 7.67 -16.43
C PRO A 42 31.49 9.20 -16.58
N GLU A 43 32.62 9.76 -17.01
CA GLU A 43 32.77 11.11 -17.53
C GLU A 43 31.95 11.29 -18.82
N SER A 44 31.43 12.50 -19.01
CA SER A 44 30.93 13.02 -20.29
C SER A 44 32.11 13.39 -21.21
N PRO A 45 31.88 13.48 -22.53
CA PRO A 45 32.13 14.76 -23.16
C PRO A 45 31.03 15.22 -24.13
N GLU A 46 31.06 16.53 -24.30
CA GLU A 46 30.22 17.43 -25.09
C GLU A 46 30.12 17.06 -26.58
N GLU A 47 28.95 17.26 -27.18
CA GLU A 47 28.88 17.74 -28.57
C GLU A 47 27.61 18.57 -28.78
N SER A 48 27.83 19.83 -29.14
CA SER A 48 26.86 20.87 -29.46
C SER A 48 26.46 20.81 -30.93
N LEU A 49 25.17 20.80 -31.26
CA LEU A 49 24.62 21.34 -32.52
C LEU A 49 23.11 21.63 -32.37
N ASP A 50 22.76 22.93 -32.24
CA ASP A 50 21.53 23.52 -32.81
C ASP A 50 21.79 23.79 -34.31
N PRO A 51 20.78 23.93 -35.21
CA PRO A 51 19.47 24.56 -34.96
C PRO A 51 18.25 23.91 -35.68
N GLU A 52 17.03 24.28 -35.30
CA GLU A 52 16.05 24.98 -36.16
C GLU A 52 14.77 25.31 -35.38
N GLU A 53 14.34 26.57 -35.53
CA GLU A 53 13.13 27.18 -34.99
C GLU A 53 11.87 26.40 -35.40
N GLY A 54 11.33 25.61 -34.46
CA GLY A 54 9.92 25.23 -34.45
C GLY A 54 9.19 26.12 -33.45
N SER A 55 8.33 27.00 -33.93
CA SER A 55 7.50 27.89 -33.11
C SER A 55 6.46 27.05 -32.35
N ASP A 56 6.76 26.71 -31.10
CA ASP A 56 5.80 26.12 -30.17
C ASP A 56 4.94 27.24 -29.52
N PRO A 57 3.67 26.95 -29.18
CA PRO A 57 2.72 27.95 -28.72
C PRO A 57 2.95 28.31 -27.24
N GLU A 58 3.92 29.17 -26.95
CA GLU A 58 4.19 29.76 -25.61
C GLU A 58 3.17 30.82 -25.16
N ALA A 59 1.98 30.91 -25.76
CA ALA A 59 1.06 32.03 -25.51
C ALA A 59 0.19 31.90 -24.24
N ALA A 60 0.32 30.85 -23.44
CA ALA A 60 -0.53 30.64 -22.25
C ALA A 60 0.21 30.72 -20.89
N THR A 61 1.54 30.64 -20.88
CA THR A 61 2.35 30.60 -19.65
C THR A 61 2.85 31.97 -19.19
N GLU A 62 3.01 32.94 -20.10
CA GLU A 62 3.51 34.29 -19.76
C GLU A 62 2.57 35.08 -18.84
N ASP A 63 1.27 34.79 -18.84
CA ASP A 63 0.27 35.56 -18.06
C ASP A 63 0.17 35.16 -16.57
N CYS A 64 0.89 34.11 -16.16
CA CYS A 64 0.93 33.63 -14.78
C CYS A 64 2.19 34.04 -14.01
N ASP A 65 3.17 34.69 -14.65
CA ASP A 65 4.42 35.17 -14.03
C ASP A 65 4.25 36.49 -13.28
N VAL A 66 3.32 36.48 -12.33
CA VAL A 66 3.18 37.55 -11.35
C VAL A 66 4.12 37.25 -10.17
N PRO A 67 5.05 38.15 -9.79
CA PRO A 67 5.80 38.04 -8.55
C PRO A 67 4.83 38.01 -7.36
N ASP A 68 5.26 37.48 -6.21
CA ASP A 68 4.44 37.43 -4.98
C ASP A 68 3.99 38.86 -4.59
N ALA A 69 2.83 39.27 -5.09
CA ALA A 69 2.23 40.55 -4.79
C ALA A 69 1.75 40.52 -3.33
N GLU A 70 2.07 41.56 -2.56
CA GLU A 70 1.52 41.68 -1.22
C GLU A 70 0.00 41.80 -1.29
N THR A 71 -0.68 41.04 -0.43
CA THR A 71 -2.14 41.09 -0.30
C THR A 71 -2.54 42.49 0.16
N GLY A 72 -3.15 43.26 -0.74
CA GLY A 72 -3.74 44.55 -0.42
C GLY A 72 -5.13 44.41 0.20
N ASP A 73 -5.58 45.47 0.89
CA ASP A 73 -6.91 45.58 1.49
C ASP A 73 -7.96 45.78 0.37
N SER A 74 -8.25 44.71 -0.37
CA SER A 74 -9.17 44.68 -1.52
C SER A 74 -10.34 43.74 -1.24
N ALA A 75 -11.49 43.98 -1.87
CA ALA A 75 -12.63 43.07 -1.81
C ALA A 75 -12.38 41.70 -2.47
N PHE A 76 -11.18 41.49 -3.05
CA PHE A 76 -10.76 40.23 -3.63
C PHE A 76 -10.31 39.26 -2.53
N ALA A 77 -11.06 38.19 -2.33
CA ALA A 77 -10.79 37.25 -1.25
C ALA A 77 -11.15 35.82 -1.65
N VAL A 78 -10.35 34.85 -1.20
CA VAL A 78 -10.80 33.46 -1.09
C VAL A 78 -11.68 33.37 0.16
N THR A 79 -12.91 32.88 0.01
CA THR A 79 -13.89 32.82 1.11
C THR A 79 -14.03 31.43 1.71
N ALA A 80 -13.77 30.39 0.94
CA ALA A 80 -13.78 29.02 1.43
C ALA A 80 -12.89 28.11 0.56
N ILE A 81 -12.30 27.09 1.21
CA ILE A 81 -11.61 26.00 0.54
C ILE A 81 -12.20 24.68 1.03
N GLY A 82 -12.90 23.99 0.13
CA GLY A 82 -13.51 22.69 0.35
C GLY A 82 -12.63 21.56 -0.22
N PRO A 83 -12.17 20.59 0.59
CA PRO A 83 -11.47 19.43 0.04
C PRO A 83 -12.39 18.50 -0.73
N ASP A 84 -11.97 18.04 -1.91
CA ASP A 84 -12.48 16.78 -2.46
C ASP A 84 -12.08 15.69 -1.47
N ARG A 85 -13.04 14.94 -0.92
CA ARG A 85 -12.75 13.87 0.03
C ARG A 85 -13.30 12.56 -0.50
N VAL A 86 -12.43 11.56 -0.63
CA VAL A 86 -12.80 10.22 -1.10
C VAL A 86 -13.67 9.51 -0.04
N PRO A 87 -14.77 8.85 -0.44
CA PRO A 87 -15.53 8.00 0.46
C PRO A 87 -14.68 6.83 0.99
N ARG A 88 -14.63 6.63 2.32
CA ARG A 88 -13.92 5.48 2.93
C ARG A 88 -14.52 4.11 2.58
N SER A 89 -15.67 4.07 1.90
CA SER A 89 -16.34 2.84 1.50
C SER A 89 -17.07 3.00 0.18
N THR A 90 -17.00 1.97 -0.65
CA THR A 90 -17.86 1.80 -1.82
C THR A 90 -19.26 1.31 -1.44
N ASP A 91 -19.50 0.87 -0.20
CA ASP A 91 -20.84 0.59 0.31
C ASP A 91 -21.59 1.93 0.51
N PRO A 92 -22.69 2.17 -0.22
CA PRO A 92 -23.44 3.42 -0.14
C PRO A 92 -23.89 3.79 1.29
N ARG A 93 -24.00 2.81 2.20
CA ARG A 93 -24.38 3.02 3.60
C ARG A 93 -23.28 3.67 4.44
N TYR A 94 -22.01 3.52 4.05
CA TYR A 94 -20.86 4.05 4.78
C TYR A 94 -20.10 5.14 3.99
N ALA A 95 -20.37 5.27 2.69
CA ALA A 95 -19.77 6.27 1.80
C ALA A 95 -19.96 7.72 2.26
N LYS A 96 -21.09 8.04 2.93
CA LYS A 96 -21.38 9.40 3.43
C LYS A 96 -20.74 9.72 4.79
N ALA A 97 -20.37 8.73 5.59
CA ALA A 97 -20.11 8.92 7.02
C ALA A 97 -18.63 9.04 7.39
N ALA A 98 -17.71 8.68 6.48
CA ALA A 98 -16.30 8.87 6.71
C ALA A 98 -15.62 9.29 5.41
N LYS A 99 -15.21 10.55 5.40
CA LYS A 99 -14.44 11.17 4.34
C LYS A 99 -12.96 11.15 4.77
N ASP A 100 -12.03 10.84 3.87
CA ASP A 100 -10.60 10.77 4.19
C ASP A 100 -9.82 11.99 3.67
N ASP A 101 -9.04 12.61 4.57
CA ASP A 101 -8.20 13.79 4.28
C ASP A 101 -6.76 13.37 3.94
N ARG A 102 -6.61 12.20 3.32
CA ARG A 102 -5.32 11.67 2.86
C ARG A 102 -5.08 12.00 1.40
N ILE A 103 -3.86 12.46 1.13
CA ILE A 103 -3.37 12.76 -0.21
C ILE A 103 -2.07 12.00 -0.42
N SER A 104 -1.95 11.31 -1.55
CA SER A 104 -0.73 10.68 -2.00
C SER A 104 0.29 11.70 -2.50
N ILE A 105 1.55 11.50 -2.12
CA ILE A 105 2.71 12.21 -2.67
C ILE A 105 3.61 11.16 -3.34
N PRO A 106 3.65 11.12 -4.68
CA PRO A 106 4.49 10.20 -5.45
C PRO A 106 5.98 10.42 -5.18
N ARG A 107 6.81 9.47 -5.62
CA ARG A 107 8.27 9.67 -5.59
C ARG A 107 8.68 10.82 -6.50
N LEU A 108 9.92 11.25 -6.33
CA LEU A 108 10.53 12.24 -7.20
C LEU A 108 10.39 11.83 -8.69
N ASN A 109 9.84 12.75 -9.46
CA ASN A 109 9.52 12.65 -10.89
C ASN A 109 8.40 11.65 -11.25
N GLU A 110 7.63 11.16 -10.27
CA GLU A 110 6.42 10.36 -10.52
C GLU A 110 5.15 11.22 -10.45
N ALA A 111 4.08 10.73 -11.09
CA ALA A 111 2.75 11.32 -11.07
C ALA A 111 1.78 10.44 -10.27
N ASP A 112 0.70 11.04 -9.77
CA ASP A 112 -0.44 10.27 -9.30
C ASP A 112 -1.21 9.71 -10.50
N VAL A 113 -1.75 8.50 -10.36
CA VAL A 113 -2.66 7.91 -11.34
C VAL A 113 -4.08 8.46 -11.16
N GLN A 114 -4.43 8.85 -9.93
CA GLN A 114 -5.71 9.45 -9.57
C GLN A 114 -5.51 10.89 -9.12
N GLN A 115 -6.31 11.79 -9.69
CA GLN A 115 -6.23 13.21 -9.38
C GLN A 115 -7.23 13.59 -8.29
N ARG A 116 -6.86 14.58 -7.47
CA ARG A 116 -7.68 15.16 -6.41
C ARG A 116 -7.80 16.66 -6.61
N TYR A 117 -8.89 17.21 -6.12
CA TYR A 117 -9.24 18.61 -6.34
C TYR A 117 -9.60 19.34 -5.05
N LEU A 118 -9.49 20.66 -5.05
CA LEU A 118 -10.12 21.55 -4.09
C LEU A 118 -11.22 22.32 -4.79
N THR A 119 -12.36 22.47 -4.11
CA THR A 119 -13.35 23.47 -4.45
C THR A 119 -12.97 24.77 -3.73
N VAL A 120 -12.81 25.86 -4.47
CA VAL A 120 -12.41 27.16 -3.92
C VAL A 120 -13.48 28.19 -4.25
N GLU A 121 -14.11 28.73 -3.22
CA GLU A 121 -15.03 29.86 -3.33
C GLU A 121 -14.26 31.16 -3.17
N TYR A 122 -14.59 32.17 -3.98
CA TYR A 122 -13.91 33.45 -3.96
C TYR A 122 -14.85 34.61 -4.32
N MET A 123 -14.54 35.80 -3.81
CA MET A 123 -15.20 37.04 -4.17
C MET A 123 -14.33 37.82 -5.14
N LEU A 124 -14.80 38.01 -6.37
CA LEU A 124 -14.12 38.80 -7.38
C LEU A 124 -14.72 40.22 -7.45
N PRO A 125 -13.94 41.30 -7.22
CA PRO A 125 -14.45 42.66 -7.33
C PRO A 125 -14.92 42.98 -8.75
N THR A 126 -15.91 43.86 -8.86
CA THR A 126 -16.41 44.28 -10.18
C THR A 126 -15.30 44.97 -10.98
N GLY A 127 -15.07 44.49 -12.20
CA GLY A 127 -14.03 45.04 -13.09
C GLY A 127 -12.64 44.44 -12.89
N VAL A 128 -12.50 43.41 -12.04
CA VAL A 128 -11.32 42.54 -11.99
C VAL A 128 -11.61 41.28 -12.77
N GLU A 129 -10.65 40.85 -13.57
CA GLU A 129 -10.63 39.55 -14.24
C GLU A 129 -9.66 38.62 -13.52
N LEU A 130 -10.07 37.39 -13.20
CA LEU A 130 -9.19 36.38 -12.63
C LEU A 130 -8.30 35.80 -13.75
N THR A 131 -6.99 36.02 -13.66
CA THR A 131 -6.05 35.66 -14.74
C THR A 131 -5.19 34.45 -14.40
N CYS A 132 -4.91 34.18 -13.12
CA CYS A 132 -4.08 33.05 -12.73
C CYS A 132 -4.45 32.51 -11.36
N VAL A 133 -4.26 31.20 -11.19
CA VAL A 133 -4.38 30.47 -9.93
C VAL A 133 -3.07 29.74 -9.68
N ARG A 134 -2.50 29.91 -8.49
CA ARG A 134 -1.33 29.16 -8.03
C ARG A 134 -1.70 28.38 -6.77
N VAL A 135 -1.36 27.09 -6.76
CA VAL A 135 -1.51 26.24 -5.59
C VAL A 135 -0.15 25.71 -5.16
N ASP A 136 0.29 26.13 -3.98
CA ASP A 136 1.52 25.68 -3.36
C ASP A 136 1.23 24.61 -2.29
N LEU A 137 1.82 23.43 -2.45
CA LEU A 137 1.86 22.40 -1.42
C LEU A 137 2.81 22.84 -0.31
N LEU A 138 2.34 22.82 0.93
CA LEU A 138 3.06 23.24 2.13
C LEU A 138 3.34 22.04 3.02
N ASP A 139 4.48 22.03 3.70
CA ASP A 139 4.70 21.18 4.87
C ASP A 139 4.09 21.82 6.11
N THR A 140 2.91 21.36 6.53
CA THR A 140 2.23 21.88 7.73
C THR A 140 2.50 21.04 8.97
N THR A 141 3.53 20.19 8.94
CA THR A 141 4.02 19.48 10.12
C THR A 141 4.24 20.48 11.25
N PRO A 142 3.80 20.16 12.49
CA PRO A 142 4.09 21.01 13.63
C PRO A 142 5.59 21.36 13.66
N GLN A 143 5.91 22.62 13.95
CA GLN A 143 7.28 23.15 13.98
C GLN A 143 8.03 23.29 12.64
N ALA A 144 7.51 22.83 11.50
CA ALA A 144 8.20 22.96 10.21
C ALA A 144 8.30 24.40 9.68
N GLY A 145 7.44 25.30 10.16
CA GLY A 145 7.41 26.70 9.70
C GLY A 145 6.69 26.90 8.36
N ARG A 146 5.99 25.87 7.86
CA ARG A 146 5.16 25.91 6.64
C ARG A 146 5.93 26.23 5.35
N PRO A 147 7.10 25.61 5.10
CA PRO A 147 7.82 25.82 3.85
C PRO A 147 6.99 25.28 2.68
N VAL A 148 7.12 25.94 1.54
CA VAL A 148 6.58 25.43 0.27
C VAL A 148 7.41 24.21 -0.14
N LEU A 149 6.73 23.08 -0.33
CA LEU A 149 7.33 21.86 -0.86
C LEU A 149 7.40 21.92 -2.39
N GLN A 150 6.33 22.39 -3.03
CA GLN A 150 6.22 22.51 -4.48
C GLN A 150 4.95 23.28 -4.87
N THR A 151 4.99 24.05 -5.97
CA THR A 151 3.78 24.50 -6.68
C THR A 151 3.21 23.34 -7.49
N VAL A 152 2.01 22.86 -7.14
CA VAL A 152 1.37 21.67 -7.76
C VAL A 152 0.47 22.03 -8.94
N THR A 153 -0.03 23.27 -8.98
CA THR A 153 -0.84 23.76 -10.10
C THR A 153 -0.61 25.26 -10.24
N ARG A 154 -0.40 25.70 -11.48
CA ARG A 154 -0.29 27.10 -11.84
C ARG A 154 -0.87 27.30 -13.23
N ALA A 155 -2.06 27.87 -13.30
CA ALA A 155 -2.76 28.02 -14.58
C ALA A 155 -3.83 29.10 -14.50
N ALA A 156 -4.21 29.63 -15.67
CA ALA A 156 -5.42 30.41 -15.83
C ALA A 156 -6.67 29.51 -15.68
N PRO A 157 -7.75 30.01 -15.09
CA PRO A 157 -8.99 29.26 -14.98
C PRO A 157 -9.68 29.12 -16.35
N THR A 158 -10.06 27.91 -16.73
CA THR A 158 -10.82 27.65 -17.97
C THR A 158 -12.16 26.96 -17.68
N ALA A 159 -13.09 26.97 -18.64
CA ALA A 159 -14.40 26.33 -18.46
C ALA A 159 -14.33 24.79 -18.42
N ASP A 160 -13.34 24.20 -19.11
CA ASP A 160 -13.13 22.76 -19.21
C ASP A 160 -12.10 22.22 -18.20
N GLY A 161 -11.39 23.11 -17.51
CA GLY A 161 -10.40 22.77 -16.50
C GLY A 161 -8.96 22.77 -16.98
N GLY A 162 -8.71 22.78 -18.29
CA GLY A 162 -7.38 22.97 -18.90
C GLY A 162 -6.24 22.27 -18.13
N GLU A 163 -5.28 23.05 -17.66
CA GLU A 163 -4.11 22.62 -16.88
C GLU A 163 -4.39 22.37 -15.38
N GLY A 164 -5.63 22.05 -15.03
CA GLY A 164 -6.06 21.68 -13.67
C GLY A 164 -6.82 22.77 -12.92
N VAL A 165 -7.30 23.84 -13.57
CA VAL A 165 -8.09 24.90 -12.95
C VAL A 165 -9.38 25.12 -13.74
N LYS A 166 -10.50 24.71 -13.15
CA LYS A 166 -11.81 24.79 -13.77
C LYS A 166 -12.69 25.83 -13.10
N SER A 167 -13.29 26.72 -13.88
CA SER A 167 -14.34 27.64 -13.40
C SER A 167 -15.68 26.91 -13.26
N VAL A 168 -16.23 26.89 -12.05
CA VAL A 168 -17.54 26.32 -11.73
C VAL A 168 -18.53 27.45 -11.49
N GLY A 169 -18.77 28.28 -12.52
CA GLY A 169 -19.59 29.49 -12.38
C GLY A 169 -18.75 30.75 -12.23
N ARG A 170 -19.25 31.72 -11.44
CA ARG A 170 -18.63 33.07 -11.35
C ARG A 170 -17.72 33.25 -10.13
N ASP A 171 -17.88 32.42 -9.11
CA ASP A 171 -17.35 32.59 -7.76
C ASP A 171 -16.80 31.28 -7.18
N GLU A 172 -16.71 30.23 -7.99
CA GLU A 172 -16.20 28.92 -7.59
C GLU A 172 -15.20 28.37 -8.62
N LEU A 173 -14.14 27.75 -8.11
CA LEU A 173 -13.14 27.02 -8.88
C LEU A 173 -13.04 25.57 -8.39
N GLU A 174 -12.78 24.66 -9.30
CA GLU A 174 -12.30 23.31 -9.01
C GLU A 174 -10.83 23.23 -9.45
N ILE A 175 -9.91 23.03 -8.50
CA ILE A 175 -8.47 23.14 -8.72
C ILE A 175 -7.79 21.81 -8.37
N ARG A 176 -7.02 21.24 -9.29
CA ARG A 176 -6.22 20.03 -9.05
C ARG A 176 -5.13 20.33 -8.02
N VAL A 177 -4.90 19.38 -7.12
CA VAL A 177 -3.91 19.53 -6.03
C VAL A 177 -2.95 18.35 -5.90
N THR A 178 -2.92 17.52 -6.94
CA THR A 178 -2.11 16.31 -7.08
C THR A 178 -1.21 16.41 -8.30
N PHE A 179 -0.31 15.45 -8.44
CA PHE A 179 0.73 15.45 -9.46
C PHE A 179 0.24 14.69 -10.69
N ASP A 180 0.51 15.21 -11.88
CA ASP A 180 0.20 14.54 -13.14
C ASP A 180 1.47 14.35 -14.01
N GLU A 181 1.30 13.75 -15.18
CA GLU A 181 2.43 13.45 -16.07
C GLU A 181 3.15 14.72 -16.57
N GLN A 182 2.44 15.85 -16.64
CA GLN A 182 2.99 17.15 -17.05
C GLN A 182 3.65 17.90 -15.87
N HIS A 183 3.13 17.68 -14.66
CA HIS A 183 3.56 18.30 -13.41
C HIS A 183 3.85 17.23 -12.35
N PRO A 184 4.90 16.40 -12.56
CA PRO A 184 5.21 15.33 -11.64
C PRO A 184 5.74 15.87 -10.30
N SER A 185 5.74 15.01 -9.28
CA SER A 185 6.27 15.33 -7.97
C SER A 185 7.75 15.71 -8.04
N LYS A 186 8.09 16.88 -7.51
CA LYS A 186 9.44 17.41 -7.27
C LYS A 186 9.76 17.51 -5.79
N VAL A 187 8.87 17.00 -4.92
CA VAL A 187 9.03 17.02 -3.47
C VAL A 187 10.25 16.20 -3.07
N ARG A 188 11.25 16.85 -2.47
CA ARG A 188 12.51 16.23 -2.00
C ARG A 188 12.55 15.97 -0.50
N ALA A 189 11.49 16.33 0.22
CA ALA A 189 11.43 16.15 1.66
C ALA A 189 11.47 14.66 2.02
N GLU A 190 12.09 14.35 3.16
CA GLU A 190 12.11 13.00 3.69
C GLU A 190 10.69 12.61 4.13
N PRO A 191 10.10 11.53 3.59
CA PRO A 191 8.72 11.15 3.89
C PRO A 191 8.41 10.99 5.37
N SER A 192 9.39 10.57 6.17
CA SER A 192 9.23 10.40 7.62
C SER A 192 9.17 11.71 8.40
N GLU A 193 9.58 12.84 7.81
CA GLU A 193 9.64 14.15 8.47
C GLU A 193 8.38 14.99 8.20
N VAL A 194 7.74 14.79 7.04
CA VAL A 194 6.52 15.51 6.66
C VAL A 194 5.29 14.72 7.08
N THR A 195 4.72 15.03 8.24
CA THR A 195 3.58 14.32 8.83
C THR A 195 2.22 14.97 8.53
N ARG A 196 2.23 16.23 8.08
CA ARG A 196 1.06 16.97 7.63
C ARG A 196 1.42 17.83 6.44
N ILE A 197 0.43 18.02 5.57
CA ILE A 197 0.54 18.94 4.45
C ILE A 197 -0.68 19.85 4.41
N GLY A 198 -0.54 20.97 3.73
CA GLY A 198 -1.65 21.85 3.40
C GLY A 198 -1.40 22.47 2.03
N TYR A 199 -2.38 23.20 1.53
CA TYR A 199 -2.28 23.93 0.28
C TYR A 199 -2.50 25.40 0.50
N ARG A 200 -1.63 26.24 -0.07
CA ARG A 200 -1.87 27.68 -0.22
C ARG A 200 -2.45 27.93 -1.59
N VAL A 201 -3.67 28.45 -1.63
CA VAL A 201 -4.32 28.88 -2.87
C VAL A 201 -4.10 30.37 -3.01
N SER A 202 -3.41 30.78 -4.06
CA SER A 202 -3.22 32.19 -4.43
C SER A 202 -3.98 32.46 -5.73
N LEU A 203 -4.87 33.45 -5.70
CA LEU A 203 -5.63 33.91 -6.85
C LEU A 203 -5.08 35.27 -7.30
N PHE A 204 -4.86 35.42 -8.60
CA PHE A 204 -4.34 36.63 -9.21
C PHE A 204 -5.32 37.13 -10.26
N GLY A 205 -5.65 38.41 -10.21
CA GLY A 205 -6.48 39.06 -11.21
C GLY A 205 -5.89 40.37 -11.68
N LYS A 206 -6.40 40.89 -12.79
CA LYS A 206 -6.06 42.21 -13.32
C LYS A 206 -7.30 43.09 -13.27
N ASP A 207 -7.15 44.32 -12.76
CA ASP A 207 -8.20 45.32 -12.84
C ASP A 207 -8.26 45.99 -14.23
N ARG A 208 -9.18 46.95 -14.41
CA ARG A 208 -9.37 47.66 -15.68
C ARG A 208 -8.16 48.49 -16.13
N ASP A 209 -7.31 48.88 -15.20
CA ASP A 209 -6.09 49.64 -15.47
C ASP A 209 -4.89 48.70 -15.70
N GLY A 210 -5.13 47.38 -15.68
CA GLY A 210 -4.11 46.34 -15.83
C GLY A 210 -3.29 46.09 -14.57
N ALA A 211 -3.65 46.70 -13.44
CA ALA A 211 -2.95 46.47 -12.19
C ALA A 211 -3.29 45.08 -11.63
N VAL A 212 -2.27 44.38 -11.15
CA VAL A 212 -2.46 43.04 -10.58
C VAL A 212 -2.94 43.15 -9.15
N VAL A 213 -4.03 42.46 -8.86
CA VAL A 213 -4.56 42.24 -7.51
C VAL A 213 -4.41 40.76 -7.17
N ALA A 214 -4.09 40.46 -5.91
CA ALA A 214 -3.88 39.09 -5.46
C ALA A 214 -4.50 38.86 -4.09
N THR A 215 -4.99 37.64 -3.89
CA THR A 215 -5.45 37.15 -2.59
C THR A 215 -4.91 35.74 -2.38
N ARG A 216 -4.77 35.34 -1.12
CA ARG A 216 -4.32 34.00 -0.78
C ARG A 216 -4.97 33.51 0.49
N GLU A 217 -5.24 32.22 0.55
CA GLU A 217 -5.73 31.54 1.73
C GLU A 217 -5.13 30.15 1.81
N ASP A 218 -4.92 29.66 3.03
CA ASP A 218 -4.41 28.32 3.23
C ASP A 218 -5.55 27.36 3.58
N SER A 219 -5.53 26.18 3.00
CA SER A 219 -6.48 25.10 3.31
C SER A 219 -6.24 24.48 4.69
N ALA A 220 -7.18 23.63 5.10
CA ALA A 220 -6.99 22.76 6.26
C ALA A 220 -5.83 21.76 6.05
N ASP A 221 -5.34 21.18 7.14
CA ASP A 221 -4.32 20.13 7.08
C ASP A 221 -4.87 18.82 6.48
N PHE A 222 -4.01 18.16 5.73
CA PHE A 222 -4.17 16.81 5.19
C PHE A 222 -3.06 15.89 5.73
N PHE A 223 -3.29 14.58 5.61
CA PHE A 223 -2.31 13.56 5.98
C PHE A 223 -1.65 13.00 4.73
N PRO A 224 -0.34 13.20 4.52
CA PRO A 224 0.34 12.66 3.36
C PRO A 224 0.41 11.13 3.43
N LEU A 225 0.26 10.49 2.27
CA LEU A 225 0.61 9.10 2.03
C LEU A 225 1.77 9.05 1.05
N TRP A 226 2.82 8.36 1.41
CA TRP A 226 4.06 8.24 0.63
C TRP A 226 4.18 6.86 0.03
N ARG A 227 4.80 6.75 -1.14
CA ARG A 227 5.20 5.45 -1.68
C ARG A 227 6.09 4.73 -0.66
N MET A 228 5.80 3.46 -0.40
CA MET A 228 6.59 2.59 0.45
C MET A 228 8.09 2.67 0.09
N PRO A 229 9.00 2.62 1.08
CA PRO A 229 10.42 2.56 0.82
C PRO A 229 10.78 1.42 -0.14
N ALA A 230 11.88 1.59 -0.89
CA ALA A 230 12.40 0.52 -1.75
C ALA A 230 12.93 -0.67 -0.93
N GLY A 231 13.23 -1.78 -1.61
CA GLY A 231 13.88 -2.95 -0.99
C GLY A 231 12.93 -3.96 -0.36
N PHE A 232 11.61 -3.83 -0.57
CA PHE A 232 10.64 -4.87 -0.22
C PHE A 232 10.26 -5.67 -1.46
N GLY A 233 10.27 -7.00 -1.34
CA GLY A 233 9.65 -7.83 -2.36
C GLY A 233 8.14 -7.66 -2.33
N ARG A 234 7.51 -7.49 -3.49
CA ARG A 234 6.04 -7.46 -3.60
C ARG A 234 5.48 -8.86 -3.87
N TYR A 235 4.25 -9.10 -3.47
CA TYR A 235 3.48 -10.32 -3.78
C TYR A 235 2.00 -9.98 -3.79
N GLY A 236 1.17 -10.77 -4.48
CA GLY A 236 -0.27 -10.54 -4.50
C GLY A 236 -0.68 -9.18 -5.08
N GLN A 237 0.24 -8.49 -5.77
CA GLN A 237 0.02 -7.15 -6.31
C GLN A 237 -1.29 -7.12 -7.07
N ARG A 238 -2.12 -6.16 -6.71
CA ARG A 238 -3.29 -5.85 -7.52
C ARG A 238 -2.80 -5.04 -8.70
N ASP A 239 -3.18 -5.44 -9.91
CA ASP A 239 -2.99 -4.68 -11.15
C ASP A 239 -3.92 -3.44 -11.19
N GLU A 240 -4.15 -2.79 -10.04
CA GLU A 240 -5.03 -1.65 -9.90
C GLU A 240 -4.27 -0.35 -10.17
N LYS A 241 -4.89 0.52 -10.97
CA LYS A 241 -4.44 1.89 -11.23
C LYS A 241 -4.20 2.63 -9.89
N GLY A 242 -2.98 3.11 -9.68
CA GLY A 242 -2.55 3.80 -8.46
C GLY A 242 -1.81 2.92 -7.45
N GLY A 243 -1.97 1.58 -7.49
CA GLY A 243 -1.30 0.65 -6.58
C GLY A 243 -1.75 0.72 -5.12
N ASP A 244 -1.12 -0.10 -4.28
CA ASP A 244 -1.48 -0.38 -2.88
C ASP A 244 -0.31 -0.22 -1.90
N ASP A 245 0.78 0.43 -2.31
CA ASP A 245 2.00 0.64 -1.52
C ASP A 245 2.09 2.04 -0.91
N TRP A 246 0.97 2.71 -0.68
CA TRP A 246 0.93 4.02 -0.05
C TRP A 246 0.93 3.88 1.47
N CYS A 247 1.86 4.54 2.15
CA CYS A 247 2.05 4.41 3.60
C CYS A 247 2.09 5.79 4.26
N SER A 248 1.69 5.88 5.52
CA SER A 248 1.84 7.15 6.26
C SER A 248 3.32 7.49 6.44
N SER A 249 3.63 8.75 6.73
CA SER A 249 4.97 9.20 7.11
C SER A 249 5.60 8.34 8.21
N PHE A 250 4.77 7.98 9.22
CA PHE A 250 5.20 7.12 10.32
C PHE A 250 5.52 5.70 9.85
N ALA A 251 4.65 5.09 9.06
CA ALA A 251 4.85 3.74 8.54
C ALA A 251 6.05 3.70 7.58
N HIS A 252 6.25 4.75 6.77
CA HIS A 252 7.44 4.91 5.95
C HIS A 252 8.71 4.89 6.80
N GLY A 253 8.80 5.75 7.83
CA GLY A 253 9.94 5.77 8.74
C GLY A 253 10.16 4.44 9.47
N TRP A 254 9.08 3.75 9.86
CA TRP A 254 9.17 2.41 10.45
C TRP A 254 9.74 1.39 9.46
N LEU A 255 9.26 1.38 8.22
CA LEU A 255 9.69 0.46 7.17
C LEU A 255 11.12 0.72 6.68
N SER A 256 11.57 1.98 6.70
CA SER A 256 12.95 2.35 6.34
C SER A 256 14.00 1.85 7.33
N ALA A 257 13.61 1.52 8.57
CA ALA A 257 14.54 0.98 9.54
C ALA A 257 14.87 -0.49 9.22
N ALA A 258 16.15 -0.80 8.97
CA ALA A 258 16.61 -2.15 8.59
C ALA A 258 16.12 -3.27 9.51
N ALA A 259 16.06 -3.02 10.83
CA ALA A 259 15.57 -3.98 11.80
C ALA A 259 14.09 -4.36 11.60
N ASN A 260 13.28 -3.42 11.12
CA ASN A 260 11.85 -3.60 10.85
C ASN A 260 11.61 -4.19 9.45
N GLN A 261 12.38 -3.75 8.46
CA GLN A 261 12.36 -4.32 7.11
C GLN A 261 12.60 -5.84 7.14
N ALA A 262 13.54 -6.31 7.97
CA ALA A 262 13.81 -7.74 8.16
C ALA A 262 12.64 -8.54 8.80
N LEU A 263 11.68 -7.86 9.44
CA LEU A 263 10.49 -8.50 10.00
C LEU A 263 9.41 -8.73 8.95
N LEU A 264 9.33 -7.89 7.92
CA LEU A 264 8.35 -7.96 6.85
C LEU A 264 9.05 -8.16 5.51
N PRO A 265 9.51 -9.38 5.19
CA PRO A 265 10.38 -9.61 4.03
C PRO A 265 9.68 -9.29 2.69
N ARG A 266 8.35 -9.39 2.65
CA ARG A 266 7.54 -9.10 1.47
C ARG A 266 6.20 -8.49 1.87
N ILE A 267 5.73 -7.52 1.10
CA ILE A 267 4.49 -6.77 1.37
C ILE A 267 3.50 -6.98 0.22
N ASN A 268 2.23 -7.18 0.58
CA ASN A 268 1.06 -7.23 -0.28
C ASN A 268 0.41 -5.85 -0.31
N ASP A 269 -0.40 -5.52 0.70
CA ASP A 269 -1.24 -4.32 0.73
C ASP A 269 -0.80 -3.37 1.87
N ILE A 270 -0.78 -2.06 1.64
CA ILE A 270 -0.64 -1.03 2.68
C ILE A 270 -1.80 -0.03 2.67
N SER A 271 -1.93 0.76 1.61
CA SER A 271 -3.06 1.67 1.34
C SER A 271 -3.15 1.86 -0.15
N GLY A 272 -4.36 2.03 -0.67
CA GLY A 272 -4.56 2.57 -2.00
C GLY A 272 -4.12 4.03 -2.06
N GLU A 273 -3.80 4.47 -3.27
CA GLU A 273 -3.56 5.89 -3.60
C GLU A 273 -4.70 6.75 -3.04
N HIS A 274 -4.37 7.88 -2.40
CA HIS A 274 -5.36 8.78 -1.82
C HIS A 274 -6.30 8.13 -0.79
N ALA A 275 -5.80 7.11 -0.07
CA ALA A 275 -6.59 6.29 0.84
C ALA A 275 -7.77 5.58 0.15
N ARG A 276 -7.62 5.22 -1.12
CA ARG A 276 -8.62 4.42 -1.83
C ARG A 276 -8.82 3.07 -1.16
N ASN A 277 -10.08 2.65 -1.09
CA ASN A 277 -10.45 1.37 -0.54
C ASN A 277 -10.01 0.23 -1.48
N LEU A 278 -9.17 -0.67 -0.96
CA LEU A 278 -8.66 -1.85 -1.65
C LEU A 278 -9.58 -3.09 -1.53
N GLY A 279 -10.86 -2.90 -1.23
CA GLY A 279 -11.83 -3.99 -1.05
C GLY A 279 -11.88 -4.61 0.35
N HIS A 280 -11.24 -4.00 1.35
CA HIS A 280 -11.35 -4.38 2.77
C HIS A 280 -11.41 -3.14 3.68
N ARG A 281 -11.88 -3.33 4.92
CA ARG A 281 -12.26 -2.22 5.82
C ARG A 281 -11.09 -1.47 6.47
N THR A 282 -9.87 -2.01 6.36
CA THR A 282 -8.62 -1.47 6.91
C THR A 282 -7.76 -0.90 5.75
N HIS A 283 -6.52 -0.45 6.01
CA HIS A 283 -5.54 0.03 5.00
C HIS A 283 -5.63 1.50 4.58
N LEU A 284 -6.76 2.18 4.79
CA LEU A 284 -6.92 3.59 4.37
C LEU A 284 -5.89 4.54 5.00
N THR A 285 -5.32 4.18 6.15
CA THR A 285 -4.43 5.09 6.89
C THR A 285 -2.97 4.98 6.52
N GLY A 286 -2.60 4.01 5.67
CA GLY A 286 -1.20 3.72 5.37
C GLY A 286 -0.41 3.17 6.57
N ASN A 287 -1.08 2.66 7.61
CA ASN A 287 -0.45 2.09 8.82
C ASN A 287 -0.74 0.60 8.99
N ASP A 288 -1.68 0.06 8.23
CA ASP A 288 -2.00 -1.36 8.20
C ASP A 288 -1.22 -1.99 7.04
N ILE A 289 -0.50 -3.09 7.30
CA ILE A 289 0.39 -3.72 6.35
C ILE A 289 0.07 -5.20 6.29
N ASP A 290 -0.31 -5.66 5.11
CA ASP A 290 -0.38 -7.08 4.81
C ASP A 290 0.97 -7.53 4.25
N ALA A 291 1.60 -8.46 4.94
CA ALA A 291 2.92 -8.99 4.64
C ALA A 291 2.84 -10.49 4.41
N PHE A 292 3.82 -11.03 3.70
CA PHE A 292 3.91 -12.46 3.45
C PHE A 292 4.11 -13.20 4.77
N HIS A 293 3.70 -14.47 4.81
CA HIS A 293 3.89 -15.32 5.97
C HIS A 293 5.32 -15.26 6.53
N PRO A 294 5.49 -15.21 7.87
CA PRO A 294 6.77 -15.37 8.53
C PRO A 294 7.61 -16.57 8.05
N TYR A 295 6.97 -17.68 7.69
CA TYR A 295 7.63 -18.86 7.16
C TYR A 295 7.18 -19.12 5.73
N ARG A 296 8.16 -19.41 4.85
CA ARG A 296 7.94 -19.79 3.46
C ARG A 296 8.30 -21.25 3.26
N PHE A 297 7.34 -22.05 2.83
CA PHE A 297 7.57 -23.44 2.46
C PHE A 297 8.39 -23.55 1.18
N ALA A 298 9.17 -24.62 1.06
CA ALA A 298 9.93 -24.91 -0.16
C ALA A 298 8.99 -25.10 -1.37
N GLY A 299 9.43 -24.65 -2.55
CA GLY A 299 8.63 -24.71 -3.77
C GLY A 299 7.45 -23.73 -3.81
N VAL A 300 7.48 -22.69 -2.98
CA VAL A 300 6.69 -21.45 -3.14
C VAL A 300 7.64 -20.38 -3.66
N ASP A 301 7.48 -19.98 -4.91
CA ASP A 301 8.37 -19.01 -5.55
C ASP A 301 8.29 -17.65 -4.82
N ALA A 302 9.45 -17.07 -4.53
CA ALA A 302 9.51 -15.71 -3.99
C ALA A 302 9.40 -14.73 -5.17
N GLY A 303 8.25 -14.10 -5.36
CA GLY A 303 8.00 -13.08 -6.40
C GLY A 303 6.52 -12.93 -6.73
N ALA A 304 6.19 -12.14 -7.76
CA ALA A 304 4.81 -11.92 -8.23
C ALA A 304 4.02 -13.24 -8.49
N LEU A 305 4.73 -14.35 -8.73
CA LEU A 305 4.16 -15.69 -8.99
C LEU A 305 3.83 -16.52 -7.75
N GLY A 306 4.40 -16.21 -6.57
CA GLY A 306 4.12 -16.94 -5.34
C GLY A 306 3.12 -16.21 -4.46
N SER A 307 1.93 -16.78 -4.31
CA SER A 307 0.86 -16.21 -3.49
C SER A 307 0.90 -16.74 -2.06
N GLY A 308 0.40 -15.92 -1.14
CA GLY A 308 0.16 -16.31 0.25
C GLY A 308 -0.69 -17.57 0.37
N GLY A 309 -1.73 -17.69 -0.45
CA GLY A 309 -2.59 -18.87 -0.51
C GLY A 309 -1.86 -20.17 -0.91
N GLN A 310 -0.88 -20.10 -1.81
CA GLN A 310 -0.06 -21.28 -2.13
C GLN A 310 0.79 -21.70 -0.92
N ASN A 311 1.36 -20.74 -0.18
CA ASN A 311 2.11 -21.04 1.05
C ASN A 311 1.22 -21.67 2.12
N TYR A 312 0.01 -21.15 2.28
CA TYR A 312 -1.00 -21.74 3.16
C TYR A 312 -1.39 -23.16 2.73
N ASN A 313 -1.56 -23.42 1.43
CA ASN A 313 -1.83 -24.76 0.92
C ASN A 313 -0.66 -25.74 1.18
N ARG A 314 0.59 -25.26 1.18
CA ARG A 314 1.74 -26.07 1.61
C ARG A 314 1.68 -26.40 3.09
N LEU A 315 1.28 -25.45 3.94
CA LEU A 315 1.03 -25.71 5.36
C LEU A 315 -0.06 -26.78 5.56
N VAL A 316 -1.17 -26.68 4.82
CA VAL A 316 -2.24 -27.70 4.84
C VAL A 316 -1.69 -29.08 4.45
N ALA A 317 -0.91 -29.16 3.37
CA ALA A 317 -0.34 -30.41 2.90
C ALA A 317 0.65 -31.03 3.91
N ALA A 318 1.56 -30.22 4.47
CA ALA A 318 2.52 -30.66 5.48
C ALA A 318 1.81 -31.14 6.77
N THR A 319 0.77 -30.43 7.20
CA THR A 319 -0.05 -30.82 8.37
C THR A 319 -0.79 -32.12 8.12
N LYS A 320 -1.36 -32.29 6.91
CA LYS A 320 -2.00 -33.55 6.51
C LYS A 320 -1.02 -34.72 6.51
N ALA A 321 0.20 -34.51 6.01
CA ALA A 321 1.26 -35.51 6.05
C ALA A 321 1.65 -35.86 7.50
N ALA A 322 1.84 -34.85 8.35
CA ALA A 322 2.15 -35.04 9.77
C ALA A 322 1.06 -35.84 10.51
N MET A 323 -0.22 -35.52 10.28
CA MET A 323 -1.36 -36.28 10.84
C MET A 323 -1.44 -37.73 10.33
N ASN A 324 -0.80 -38.04 9.20
CA ASN A 324 -0.67 -39.42 8.68
C ASN A 324 0.59 -40.14 9.24
N GLY A 325 1.35 -39.51 10.14
CA GLY A 325 2.58 -40.06 10.71
C GLY A 325 3.84 -39.81 9.88
N ASP A 326 3.79 -38.93 8.88
CA ASP A 326 4.96 -38.59 8.07
C ASP A 326 5.92 -37.65 8.83
N ALA A 327 7.17 -38.10 9.00
CA ALA A 327 8.18 -37.39 9.78
C ALA A 327 8.63 -36.07 9.13
N ASP A 328 8.63 -36.00 7.79
CA ASP A 328 9.00 -34.77 7.07
C ASP A 328 7.91 -33.71 7.18
N GLY A 329 6.65 -34.11 7.03
CA GLY A 329 5.49 -33.26 7.29
C GLY A 329 5.51 -32.69 8.71
N LEU A 330 5.76 -33.54 9.72
CA LEU A 330 5.88 -33.10 11.11
C LEU A 330 7.01 -32.07 11.29
N ARG A 331 8.19 -32.33 10.71
CA ARG A 331 9.32 -31.40 10.73
C ARG A 331 8.96 -30.06 10.11
N GLN A 332 8.36 -30.04 8.93
CA GLN A 332 7.99 -28.81 8.23
C GLN A 332 6.97 -27.96 9.02
N VAL A 333 5.96 -28.60 9.63
CA VAL A 333 4.97 -27.88 10.46
C VAL A 333 5.62 -27.33 11.72
N LYS A 334 6.52 -28.10 12.36
CA LYS A 334 7.29 -27.64 13.52
C LYS A 334 8.15 -26.43 13.17
N GLU A 335 8.91 -26.49 12.09
CA GLU A 335 9.74 -25.36 11.62
C GLU A 335 8.89 -24.13 11.31
N TRP A 336 7.75 -24.31 10.63
CA TRP A 336 6.79 -23.24 10.40
C TRP A 336 6.35 -22.59 11.72
N ALA A 337 5.98 -23.39 12.72
CA ALA A 337 5.52 -22.89 14.00
C ALA A 337 6.62 -22.13 14.75
N GLU A 338 7.84 -22.67 14.82
CA GLU A 338 8.98 -22.06 15.51
C GLU A 338 9.42 -20.75 14.85
N VAL A 339 9.59 -20.73 13.53
CA VAL A 339 9.98 -19.52 12.78
C VAL A 339 8.89 -18.45 12.87
N THR A 340 7.63 -18.85 12.78
CA THR A 340 6.49 -17.94 12.93
C THR A 340 6.46 -17.36 14.33
N ARG A 341 6.52 -18.17 15.39
CA ARG A 341 6.57 -17.71 16.79
C ARG A 341 7.72 -16.74 17.03
N ALA A 342 8.91 -17.04 16.50
CA ALA A 342 10.08 -16.17 16.65
C ALA A 342 9.88 -14.79 16.00
N ARG A 343 9.37 -14.75 14.76
CA ARG A 343 9.14 -13.49 14.04
C ARG A 343 7.98 -12.69 14.63
N LEU A 344 6.87 -13.34 14.96
CA LEU A 344 5.76 -12.68 15.67
C LEU A 344 6.21 -12.17 17.03
N GLY A 345 7.07 -12.90 17.74
CA GLY A 345 7.68 -12.45 18.99
C GLY A 345 8.42 -11.11 18.84
N ARG A 346 9.25 -10.97 17.80
CA ARG A 346 9.95 -9.71 17.52
C ARG A 346 9.00 -8.56 17.16
N LEU A 347 7.91 -8.86 16.43
CA LEU A 347 6.88 -7.86 16.14
C LEU A 347 6.12 -7.46 17.43
N ILE A 348 5.85 -8.40 18.33
CA ILE A 348 5.22 -8.11 19.63
C ILE A 348 6.09 -7.16 20.48
N ASP A 349 7.41 -7.35 20.46
CA ASP A 349 8.37 -6.50 21.19
C ASP A 349 8.52 -5.11 20.58
N ASN A 350 8.09 -4.93 19.33
CA ASN A 350 8.14 -3.64 18.67
C ASN A 350 7.02 -2.74 19.20
N LYS A 351 7.41 -1.69 19.93
CA LYS A 351 6.47 -0.75 20.57
C LYS A 351 5.51 -0.03 19.61
N ASN A 352 5.84 -0.01 18.31
CA ASN A 352 5.05 0.65 17.27
C ASN A 352 4.04 -0.29 16.60
N VAL A 353 4.20 -1.61 16.75
CA VAL A 353 3.21 -2.57 16.29
C VAL A 353 2.09 -2.61 17.30
N THR A 354 0.86 -2.25 16.94
CA THR A 354 -0.28 -2.18 17.86
C THR A 354 -1.20 -3.39 17.78
N ARG A 355 -1.34 -3.99 16.60
CA ARG A 355 -2.16 -5.18 16.37
C ARG A 355 -1.52 -6.07 15.32
N MET A 356 -1.77 -7.37 15.41
CA MET A 356 -1.51 -8.31 14.32
C MET A 356 -2.70 -9.24 14.13
N TYR A 357 -2.97 -9.66 12.89
CA TYR A 357 -3.85 -10.78 12.57
C TYR A 357 -3.08 -11.83 11.77
N TYR A 358 -3.40 -13.10 11.97
CA TYR A 358 -2.71 -14.20 11.30
C TYR A 358 -3.61 -15.42 11.07
N ALA A 359 -3.07 -16.44 10.42
CA ALA A 359 -3.82 -17.61 9.98
C ALA A 359 -4.47 -18.39 11.14
N ALA A 360 -5.80 -18.51 11.12
CA ALA A 360 -6.54 -19.44 11.99
C ALA A 360 -6.43 -20.89 11.51
N GLY A 361 -6.38 -21.09 10.20
CA GLY A 361 -6.63 -22.37 9.58
C GLY A 361 -8.12 -22.59 9.31
N SER A 362 -8.50 -22.73 8.04
CA SER A 362 -9.86 -23.07 7.63
C SER A 362 -10.09 -24.59 7.61
N ALA A 363 -11.35 -25.00 7.69
CA ALA A 363 -11.72 -26.37 7.40
C ALA A 363 -11.34 -26.73 5.95
N VAL A 364 -10.81 -27.94 5.74
CA VAL A 364 -10.37 -28.41 4.42
C VAL A 364 -11.44 -29.29 3.81
N LYS A 365 -11.90 -28.91 2.61
CA LYS A 365 -12.94 -29.66 1.90
C LYS A 365 -12.48 -31.10 1.64
N GLY A 366 -13.28 -32.07 2.08
CA GLY A 366 -12.98 -33.49 1.91
C GLY A 366 -12.02 -34.08 2.95
N ASP A 367 -11.65 -33.33 3.98
CA ASP A 367 -10.82 -33.84 5.08
C ASP A 367 -11.34 -33.31 6.42
N ALA A 368 -12.21 -34.10 7.08
CA ALA A 368 -12.89 -33.71 8.31
C ALA A 368 -11.95 -33.54 9.52
N ARG A 369 -10.68 -33.96 9.39
CA ARG A 369 -9.65 -33.74 10.41
C ARG A 369 -9.28 -32.28 10.59
N PHE A 370 -9.52 -31.44 9.58
CA PHE A 370 -9.28 -30.00 9.65
C PHE A 370 -10.56 -29.26 10.05
N THR A 371 -10.64 -28.80 11.30
CA THR A 371 -11.67 -27.86 11.77
C THR A 371 -11.13 -26.43 11.76
N ALA A 372 -12.01 -25.43 11.69
CA ALA A 372 -11.57 -24.04 11.80
C ALA A 372 -10.76 -23.82 13.09
N GLY A 373 -9.61 -23.13 12.98
CA GLY A 373 -8.71 -22.86 14.11
C GLY A 373 -7.51 -23.80 14.23
N TRP A 374 -7.39 -24.85 13.41
CA TRP A 374 -6.32 -25.85 13.52
C TRP A 374 -4.90 -25.26 13.47
N ALA A 375 -4.65 -24.28 12.58
CA ALA A 375 -3.33 -23.66 12.45
C ALA A 375 -3.02 -22.79 13.67
N SER A 376 -4.02 -22.08 14.19
CA SER A 376 -3.87 -21.30 15.42
C SER A 376 -3.62 -22.20 16.63
N ALA A 377 -4.22 -23.38 16.71
CA ALA A 377 -3.96 -24.35 17.78
C ALA A 377 -2.48 -24.77 17.77
N LEU A 378 -1.98 -25.26 16.63
CA LEU A 378 -0.56 -25.62 16.46
C LEU A 378 0.38 -24.47 16.84
N LEU A 379 0.10 -23.24 16.39
CA LEU A 379 0.92 -22.07 16.75
C LEU A 379 0.85 -21.73 18.23
N ARG A 380 -0.30 -21.85 18.89
CA ARG A 380 -0.49 -21.39 20.27
C ARG A 380 -0.10 -22.42 21.30
N THR A 381 -0.45 -23.68 21.09
CA THR A 381 -0.28 -24.75 22.08
C THR A 381 0.84 -25.72 21.71
N GLY A 382 1.26 -25.74 20.44
CA GLY A 382 2.15 -26.77 19.91
C GLY A 382 1.43 -28.08 19.58
N GLY A 383 0.11 -28.15 19.81
CA GLY A 383 -0.71 -29.33 19.60
C GLY A 383 -2.00 -29.02 18.84
N TYR A 384 -2.54 -30.02 18.14
CA TYR A 384 -3.86 -29.94 17.52
C TYR A 384 -4.58 -31.28 17.63
N GLU A 385 -5.70 -31.28 18.34
CA GLU A 385 -6.58 -32.43 18.46
C GLU A 385 -7.45 -32.57 17.21
N PHE A 386 -7.58 -33.79 16.70
CA PHE A 386 -8.41 -34.11 15.55
C PHE A 386 -9.03 -35.50 15.69
N ILE A 387 -10.11 -35.75 14.93
CA ILE A 387 -10.73 -37.07 14.84
C ILE A 387 -10.15 -37.80 13.63
N ASP A 388 -9.45 -38.90 13.85
CA ASP A 388 -8.75 -39.64 12.80
C ASP A 388 -9.70 -40.43 11.87
N ALA A 389 -9.13 -41.18 10.92
CA ALA A 389 -9.91 -41.99 9.98
C ALA A 389 -10.72 -43.13 10.66
N LYS A 390 -10.33 -43.53 11.87
CA LYS A 390 -11.02 -44.54 12.69
C LYS A 390 -12.09 -43.94 13.59
N LYS A 391 -12.29 -42.62 13.52
CA LYS A 391 -13.19 -41.84 14.40
C LYS A 391 -12.72 -41.80 15.86
N GLU A 392 -11.41 -41.95 16.07
CA GLU A 392 -10.78 -41.85 17.39
C GLU A 392 -10.17 -40.45 17.57
N SER A 393 -10.10 -39.98 18.81
CA SER A 393 -9.39 -38.75 19.14
C SER A 393 -7.89 -38.98 19.00
N ALA A 394 -7.23 -38.16 18.19
CA ALA A 394 -5.79 -38.15 18.00
C ALA A 394 -5.26 -36.72 18.18
N GLU A 395 -3.96 -36.59 18.40
CA GLU A 395 -3.29 -35.31 18.56
C GLU A 395 -2.07 -35.24 17.63
N LEU A 396 -1.93 -34.13 16.93
CA LEU A 396 -0.68 -33.74 16.29
C LEU A 396 0.10 -32.87 17.27
N ASP A 397 1.10 -33.43 17.94
CA ASP A 397 2.02 -32.73 18.85
C ASP A 397 3.34 -32.40 18.14
N LEU A 398 3.72 -31.12 18.15
CA LEU A 398 4.97 -30.62 17.59
C LEU A 398 6.15 -30.69 18.58
N GLY A 399 5.88 -30.98 19.86
CA GLY A 399 6.88 -31.06 20.93
C GLY A 399 7.54 -29.71 21.25
N ILE A 400 6.85 -28.61 21.00
CA ILE A 400 7.32 -27.23 21.25
C ILE A 400 6.53 -26.50 22.34
N GLY A 401 5.54 -27.18 22.93
CA GLY A 401 4.69 -26.67 23.99
C GLY A 401 3.93 -25.38 23.65
N ALA A 402 3.26 -24.85 24.66
CA ALA A 402 2.48 -23.63 24.54
C ALA A 402 3.36 -22.38 24.35
N TRP A 403 2.92 -21.48 23.47
CA TRP A 403 3.59 -20.22 23.23
C TRP A 403 3.20 -19.19 24.29
N SER A 404 4.12 -18.91 25.21
CA SER A 404 3.90 -17.99 26.34
C SER A 404 3.62 -16.54 25.95
N ARG A 405 3.88 -16.16 24.68
CA ARG A 405 3.74 -14.79 24.22
C ARG A 405 2.37 -14.49 23.61
N ILE A 406 1.44 -15.44 23.59
CA ILE A 406 0.07 -15.19 23.13
C ILE A 406 -0.77 -14.45 24.17
N ASP A 407 -1.93 -13.92 23.74
CA ASP A 407 -2.91 -13.25 24.60
C ASP A 407 -2.35 -11.98 25.25
N ASN A 408 -1.67 -11.18 24.41
CA ASN A 408 -1.14 -9.88 24.75
C ASN A 408 -1.89 -8.76 23.99
N LYS A 409 -1.47 -7.49 24.18
CA LYS A 409 -2.13 -6.34 23.56
C LYS A 409 -2.03 -6.30 22.01
N VAL A 410 -0.99 -6.92 21.42
CA VAL A 410 -0.76 -7.04 19.97
C VAL A 410 -1.64 -8.11 19.34
N ILE A 411 -1.64 -9.30 19.93
CA ILE A 411 -2.23 -10.49 19.33
C ILE A 411 -2.81 -11.36 20.43
N THR A 412 -4.08 -11.70 20.24
CA THR A 412 -4.90 -12.53 21.13
C THR A 412 -5.45 -13.72 20.35
N ALA A 413 -6.02 -14.69 21.05
CA ALA A 413 -6.69 -15.85 20.46
C ALA A 413 -7.64 -15.51 19.30
N LYS A 414 -8.39 -14.41 19.43
CA LYS A 414 -9.38 -13.97 18.42
C LYS A 414 -8.77 -13.32 17.17
N ASP A 415 -7.48 -13.05 17.18
CA ASP A 415 -6.79 -12.40 16.05
C ASP A 415 -6.23 -13.40 15.04
N PHE A 416 -6.31 -14.68 15.37
CA PHE A 416 -6.17 -15.72 14.36
C PHE A 416 -7.48 -15.83 13.62
N ARG A 417 -7.47 -15.53 12.32
CA ARG A 417 -8.67 -15.45 11.50
C ARG A 417 -8.50 -16.22 10.19
N THR A 418 -9.60 -16.75 9.67
CA THR A 418 -9.59 -17.54 8.43
C THR A 418 -9.42 -16.69 7.18
N ASP A 419 -9.81 -15.42 7.22
CA ASP A 419 -9.60 -14.42 6.16
C ASP A 419 -8.16 -13.87 6.13
N HIS A 420 -7.29 -14.33 7.03
CA HIS A 420 -5.85 -14.03 7.06
C HIS A 420 -5.01 -15.31 6.92
N ASN A 421 -5.59 -16.36 6.32
CA ASN A 421 -4.87 -17.61 6.15
C ASN A 421 -3.71 -17.51 5.14
N ASP A 422 -3.74 -16.52 4.26
CA ASP A 422 -2.77 -16.30 3.19
C ASP A 422 -1.77 -15.17 3.50
N HIS A 423 -1.88 -14.46 4.62
CA HIS A 423 -0.95 -13.38 4.93
C HIS A 423 -0.82 -13.11 6.43
N LEU A 424 0.13 -12.24 6.78
CA LEU A 424 0.25 -11.60 8.09
C LEU A 424 -0.22 -10.16 7.97
N HIS A 425 -1.14 -9.75 8.82
CA HIS A 425 -1.51 -8.34 8.95
C HIS A 425 -0.81 -7.72 10.15
N VAL A 426 -0.27 -6.51 9.98
CA VAL A 426 0.40 -5.72 11.02
C VAL A 426 -0.14 -4.30 11.01
N ALA A 427 -0.72 -3.87 12.12
CA ALA A 427 -1.17 -2.48 12.30
C ALA A 427 -0.15 -1.69 13.13
N LEU A 428 0.28 -0.55 12.62
CA LEU A 428 1.25 0.34 13.23
C LEU A 428 0.57 1.55 13.91
N SER A 429 1.21 2.12 14.94
CA SER A 429 0.83 3.41 15.49
C SER A 429 2.02 4.18 16.02
N GLU A 430 1.99 5.50 15.81
CA GLU A 430 2.97 6.46 16.30
C GLU A 430 2.92 6.66 17.82
N THR A 431 1.76 6.41 18.44
CA THR A 431 1.65 6.48 19.90
C THR A 431 2.44 5.33 20.50
N ARG A 432 3.64 5.65 21.01
CA ARG A 432 4.48 4.73 21.78
C ARG A 432 3.60 3.98 22.77
N ARG A 433 3.61 2.66 22.71
CA ARG A 433 3.09 1.84 23.81
C ARG A 433 3.79 2.27 25.11
N LYS A 434 3.01 2.83 26.03
CA LYS A 434 3.43 3.06 27.42
C LYS A 434 3.63 1.73 28.12
#